data_AF-A0A6A5ALB3-F1
#
_entry.id   AF-A0A6A5ALB3-F1
#
_cell.length_a   1.000
_cell.length_b   1.000
_cell.length_c   1.000
_cell.angle_alpha   90.00
_cell.angle_beta   90.00
_cell.angle_gamma   90.00
#
_symmetry.space_group_name_H-M   'P 1'
#
loop_
_entity.id
_entity.type
_entity.pdbx_description
1 polymer ?
#
loop_
_entity_poly.entity_id
_entity_poly.type
_entity_poly.pdbx_seq_one_letter_code
_entity_poly.pdbx_strand_id
1 'polypeptide(L)'
;LRNNCMWVLDVLDEQGNALSVPELVNAFEAVRAEATGLFDLERYPPVSVLTSENRTNWAKARAYLISLDACNKESLEIIEKALFVVALDETSPANSEQVAQNCLLGDGRNRWYDKPVVLVVHENARTGINGQHAWADALVVVRIFAYCAKYVNDNFKQFFAHKTVMGPPKHTPRRLKWKIDNNALTAIECASAAISKLIQASDLSTLLFQHYGHAFLKRYKLSPDYFIQQAIQLAYYKMYKELPAASVKWEVLQTALKRHGQVLKNSLLAQGVDRHLMGLQIVSEMSGITPRPSLFTDKAFELTKRYRISTSNISGTAGASPIWGGFSAMYNDGYGVCYALQPDRINFSITAYHTDPTTSAATFKRHLEAALLDMVELCLSRNVIYVGQSNL
;
A
#
# COMPACT_ATOMS: atom_id res chain seq x y z
N LEU A 1 1.32 12.03 -15.10
CA LEU A 1 2.76 11.76 -14.90
C LEU A 1 3.19 10.79 -15.97
N ARG A 2 4.16 11.16 -16.80
CA ARG A 2 4.82 10.29 -17.78
C ARG A 2 6.19 10.88 -18.08
N ASN A 3 7.23 10.06 -18.16
CA ASN A 3 8.59 10.47 -18.51
C ASN A 3 9.05 11.70 -17.71
N ASN A 4 8.91 11.60 -16.38
CA ASN A 4 9.32 12.62 -15.41
C ASN A 4 8.55 13.96 -15.48
N CYS A 5 7.59 14.08 -16.39
CA CYS A 5 6.80 15.28 -16.62
C CYS A 5 5.36 15.12 -16.13
N MET A 6 4.70 16.26 -15.89
CA MET A 6 3.32 16.33 -15.41
C MET A 6 2.46 17.18 -16.35
N TRP A 7 1.21 16.75 -16.53
CA TRP A 7 0.21 17.48 -17.30
C TRP A 7 -1.03 17.67 -16.45
N VAL A 8 -1.68 18.81 -16.66
CA VAL A 8 -3.01 19.12 -16.13
C VAL A 8 -4.02 18.68 -17.18
N LEU A 9 -4.99 17.89 -16.74
CA LEU A 9 -6.09 17.41 -17.56
C LEU A 9 -7.39 17.74 -16.83
N ASP A 10 -8.18 18.64 -17.41
CA ASP A 10 -9.52 18.93 -16.91
C ASP A 10 -10.44 17.76 -17.25
N VAL A 11 -11.15 17.25 -16.25
CA VAL A 11 -12.09 16.11 -16.41
C VAL A 11 -13.55 16.56 -16.39
N LEU A 12 -13.78 17.87 -16.23
CA LEU A 12 -15.09 18.52 -16.29
C LEU A 12 -15.05 19.60 -17.38
N ASP A 13 -16.15 19.78 -18.09
CA ASP A 13 -16.35 20.91 -19.01
C ASP A 13 -16.64 22.22 -18.27
N GLU A 14 -16.76 23.33 -19.00
CA GLU A 14 -17.05 24.67 -18.44
C GLU A 14 -18.42 24.74 -17.73
N GLN A 15 -19.31 23.79 -17.98
CA GLN A 15 -20.62 23.67 -17.34
C GLN A 15 -20.59 22.72 -16.13
N GLY A 16 -19.44 22.11 -15.83
CA GLY A 16 -19.25 21.18 -14.71
C GLY A 16 -19.66 19.74 -15.00
N ASN A 17 -19.95 19.37 -16.25
CA ASN A 17 -20.27 17.99 -16.62
C ASN A 17 -18.98 17.20 -16.84
N ALA A 18 -19.01 15.90 -16.53
CA ALA A 18 -17.87 15.01 -16.79
C ALA A 18 -17.61 14.87 -18.30
N LEU A 19 -16.32 14.93 -18.68
CA LEU A 19 -15.90 14.63 -20.04
C LEU A 19 -16.24 13.18 -20.43
N SER A 20 -16.58 13.00 -21.70
CA SER A 20 -16.87 11.68 -22.25
C SER A 20 -15.61 10.81 -22.35
N VAL A 21 -15.78 9.48 -22.42
CA VAL A 21 -14.66 8.53 -22.59
C VAL A 21 -13.80 8.89 -23.82
N PRO A 22 -14.36 9.20 -25.02
CA PRO A 22 -13.55 9.67 -26.15
C PRO A 22 -12.72 10.92 -25.88
N GLU A 23 -13.26 11.90 -25.16
CA GLU A 23 -12.54 13.13 -24.81
C GLU A 23 -11.37 12.84 -23.87
N LEU A 24 -11.57 11.96 -22.88
CA LEU A 24 -10.51 11.53 -21.98
C LEU A 24 -9.42 10.73 -22.71
N VAL A 25 -9.79 9.81 -23.59
CA VAL A 25 -8.81 9.03 -24.39
C VAL A 25 -7.98 9.96 -25.28
N ASN A 26 -8.62 10.92 -25.97
CA ASN A 26 -7.93 11.95 -26.75
C ASN A 26 -6.90 12.73 -25.90
N ALA A 27 -7.29 13.12 -24.69
CA ALA A 27 -6.41 13.86 -23.80
C ALA A 27 -5.21 12.99 -23.35
N PHE A 28 -5.42 11.73 -22.97
CA PHE A 28 -4.31 10.83 -22.62
C PHE A 28 -3.39 10.51 -23.80
N GLU A 29 -3.93 10.38 -25.02
CA GLU A 29 -3.12 10.22 -26.23
C GLU A 29 -2.28 11.47 -26.54
N ALA A 30 -2.84 12.67 -26.33
CA ALA A 30 -2.07 13.91 -26.45
C ALA A 30 -0.92 13.98 -25.44
N VAL A 31 -1.14 13.56 -24.18
CA VAL A 31 -0.07 13.43 -23.17
C VAL A 31 0.99 12.43 -23.63
N ARG A 32 0.58 11.26 -24.14
CA ARG A 32 1.51 10.22 -24.59
C ARG A 32 2.36 10.69 -25.78
N ALA A 33 1.73 11.38 -26.74
CA ALA A 33 2.40 11.96 -27.89
C ALA A 33 3.41 13.05 -27.48
N GLU A 34 3.03 14.00 -26.62
CA GLU A 34 3.97 15.05 -26.17
C GLU A 34 5.09 14.47 -25.29
N ALA A 35 4.80 13.46 -24.47
CA ALA A 35 5.79 12.80 -23.63
C ALA A 35 6.85 12.01 -24.44
N THR A 36 6.57 11.69 -25.70
CA THR A 36 7.51 11.02 -26.59
C THR A 36 8.72 11.93 -26.83
N GLY A 37 9.89 11.50 -26.36
CA GLY A 37 11.12 12.30 -26.46
C GLY A 37 11.51 13.07 -25.19
N LEU A 38 10.68 13.08 -24.13
CA LEU A 38 10.96 13.80 -22.88
C LEU A 38 11.72 12.94 -21.85
N PHE A 39 12.79 12.27 -22.26
CA PHE A 39 13.56 11.35 -21.40
C PHE A 39 14.90 11.93 -20.89
N ASP A 40 15.36 13.04 -21.48
CA ASP A 40 16.58 13.73 -21.07
C ASP A 40 16.38 14.35 -19.68
N LEU A 41 17.10 13.83 -18.67
CA LEU A 41 16.98 14.27 -17.27
C LEU A 41 17.62 15.63 -17.00
N GLU A 42 18.57 16.07 -17.83
CA GLU A 42 19.14 17.43 -17.71
C GLU A 42 18.12 18.45 -18.20
N ARG A 43 17.42 18.13 -19.29
CA ARG A 43 16.40 19.00 -19.89
C ARG A 43 15.05 18.93 -19.19
N TYR A 44 14.70 17.77 -18.64
CA TYR A 44 13.42 17.48 -17.97
C TYR A 44 13.68 16.78 -16.62
N PRO A 45 14.21 17.52 -15.63
CA PRO A 45 14.53 16.94 -14.34
C PRO A 45 13.28 16.44 -13.60
N PRO A 46 13.34 15.27 -12.93
CA PRO A 46 12.18 14.63 -12.30
C PRO A 46 11.80 15.31 -10.98
N VAL A 47 11.19 16.50 -11.03
CA VAL A 47 10.80 17.27 -9.83
C VAL A 47 9.95 16.44 -8.84
N SER A 48 9.13 15.54 -9.37
CA SER A 48 8.31 14.58 -8.62
C SER A 48 9.10 13.73 -7.61
N VAL A 49 10.36 13.39 -7.91
CA VAL A 49 11.22 12.58 -7.03
C VAL A 49 11.49 13.26 -5.68
N LEU A 50 11.39 14.59 -5.61
CA LEU A 50 11.55 15.31 -4.35
C LEU A 50 10.50 14.89 -3.30
N THR A 51 9.35 14.37 -3.73
CA THR A 51 8.31 13.88 -2.81
C THR A 51 8.66 12.55 -2.13
N SER A 52 9.69 11.83 -2.61
CA SER A 52 10.18 10.59 -1.98
C SER A 52 11.24 10.81 -0.90
N GLU A 53 11.72 12.05 -0.73
CA GLU A 53 12.74 12.37 0.26
C GLU A 53 12.25 12.25 1.71
N ASN A 54 13.21 12.25 2.64
CA ASN A 54 12.88 12.45 4.04
C ASN A 54 12.06 13.74 4.19
N ARG A 55 11.01 13.70 5.03
CA ARG A 55 10.04 14.80 5.16
C ARG A 55 10.68 16.15 5.47
N THR A 56 11.77 16.19 6.24
CA THR A 56 12.51 17.42 6.54
C THR A 56 13.23 17.97 5.30
N ASN A 57 13.86 17.11 4.51
CA ASN A 57 14.53 17.51 3.27
C ASN A 57 13.52 17.96 2.22
N TRP A 58 12.43 17.19 2.07
CA TRP A 58 11.35 17.56 1.17
C TRP A 58 10.72 18.91 1.56
N ALA A 59 10.46 19.16 2.84
CA ALA A 59 9.93 20.44 3.30
C ALA A 59 10.82 21.63 2.91
N LYS A 60 12.14 21.48 3.05
CA LYS A 60 13.13 22.49 2.62
C LYS A 60 13.14 22.67 1.10
N ALA A 61 13.19 21.57 0.35
CA ALA A 61 13.19 21.61 -1.11
C ALA A 61 11.89 22.23 -1.67
N ARG A 62 10.73 21.90 -1.10
CA ARG A 62 9.44 22.50 -1.46
C ARG A 62 9.42 23.99 -1.20
N ALA A 63 9.85 24.45 -0.02
CA ALA A 63 9.93 25.87 0.30
C ALA A 63 10.87 26.61 -0.66
N TYR A 64 12.01 25.99 -1.00
CA TYR A 64 12.96 26.54 -1.96
C TYR A 64 12.34 26.69 -3.36
N LEU A 65 11.72 25.63 -3.89
CA LEU A 65 11.04 25.67 -5.20
C LEU A 65 10.00 26.79 -5.28
N ILE A 66 9.21 26.99 -4.22
CA ILE A 66 8.22 28.06 -4.13
C ILE A 66 8.87 29.45 -4.17
N SER A 67 10.00 29.62 -3.47
CA SER A 67 10.73 30.89 -3.44
C SER A 67 11.46 31.21 -4.75
N LEU A 68 11.80 30.18 -5.54
CA LEU A 68 12.60 30.31 -6.75
C LEU A 68 11.82 30.95 -7.91
N ASP A 69 10.54 30.59 -8.09
CA ASP A 69 9.72 31.11 -9.18
C ASP A 69 8.21 30.94 -8.91
N ALA A 70 7.40 31.91 -9.34
CA ALA A 70 5.94 31.84 -9.22
C ALA A 70 5.32 30.67 -10.00
N CYS A 71 5.91 30.26 -11.12
CA CYS A 71 5.46 29.13 -11.94
C CYS A 71 5.58 27.79 -11.17
N ASN A 72 6.61 27.64 -10.33
CA ASN A 72 6.77 26.46 -9.47
C ASN A 72 5.67 26.41 -8.40
N LYS A 73 5.39 27.55 -7.77
CA LYS A 73 4.32 27.69 -6.78
C LYS A 73 2.96 27.34 -7.40
N GLU A 74 2.64 27.89 -8.57
CA GLU A 74 1.41 27.57 -9.31
C GLU A 74 1.31 26.07 -9.61
N SER A 75 2.40 25.46 -10.11
CA SER A 75 2.43 24.03 -10.43
C SER A 75 2.18 23.16 -9.20
N LEU A 76 2.79 23.48 -8.05
CA LEU A 76 2.55 22.78 -6.78
C LEU A 76 1.09 22.91 -6.32
N GLU A 77 0.53 24.12 -6.35
CA GLU A 77 -0.86 24.36 -5.96
C GLU A 77 -1.86 23.59 -6.84
N ILE A 78 -1.59 23.49 -8.15
CA ILE A 78 -2.41 22.69 -9.07
C ILE A 78 -2.35 21.20 -8.68
N ILE A 79 -1.17 20.66 -8.42
CA ILE A 79 -1.01 19.25 -8.04
C ILE A 79 -1.74 18.96 -6.72
N GLU A 80 -1.64 19.87 -5.76
CA GLU A 80 -2.33 19.77 -4.47
C GLU A 80 -3.86 19.77 -4.65
N LYS A 81 -4.39 20.65 -5.51
CA LYS A 81 -5.84 20.78 -5.80
C LYS A 81 -6.41 19.72 -6.74
N ALA A 82 -5.58 19.04 -7.55
CA ALA A 82 -6.03 18.01 -8.48
C ALA A 82 -6.85 16.91 -7.79
N LEU A 83 -7.78 16.24 -8.48
CA LEU A 83 -8.59 15.17 -7.86
C LEU A 83 -7.72 13.98 -7.42
N PHE A 84 -6.87 13.51 -8.33
CA PHE A 84 -5.87 12.46 -8.11
C PHE A 84 -4.82 12.56 -9.21
N VAL A 85 -3.77 11.73 -9.14
CA VAL A 85 -2.72 11.69 -10.16
C VAL A 85 -2.80 10.37 -10.91
N VAL A 86 -2.61 10.40 -12.23
CA VAL A 86 -2.39 9.21 -13.06
C VAL A 86 -0.93 9.15 -13.49
N ALA A 87 -0.25 8.05 -13.17
CA ALA A 87 1.09 7.72 -13.63
C ALA A 87 1.01 6.71 -14.77
N LEU A 88 1.40 7.15 -15.97
CA LEU A 88 1.54 6.29 -17.14
C LEU A 88 2.97 5.77 -17.14
N ASP A 89 3.15 4.55 -16.63
CA ASP A 89 4.44 3.89 -16.50
C ASP A 89 4.81 3.18 -17.80
N GLU A 90 6.08 3.30 -18.20
CA GLU A 90 6.63 2.63 -19.39
C GLU A 90 7.01 1.16 -19.12
N THR A 91 6.87 0.70 -17.88
CA THR A 91 7.17 -0.67 -17.49
C THR A 91 6.06 -1.63 -17.93
N SER A 92 6.43 -2.89 -18.17
CA SER A 92 5.51 -3.98 -18.48
C SER A 92 5.71 -5.14 -17.49
N PRO A 93 5.27 -5.01 -16.22
CA PRO A 93 5.51 -6.02 -15.21
C PRO A 93 4.88 -7.37 -15.59
N ALA A 94 5.63 -8.45 -15.45
CA ALA A 94 5.21 -9.79 -15.89
C ALA A 94 4.24 -10.47 -14.92
N ASN A 95 4.34 -10.15 -13.62
CA ASN A 95 3.59 -10.81 -12.55
C ASN A 95 3.17 -9.80 -11.47
N SER A 96 2.38 -10.26 -10.50
CA SER A 96 1.82 -9.40 -9.45
C SER A 96 2.87 -8.86 -8.46
N GLU A 97 3.99 -9.56 -8.29
CA GLU A 97 5.11 -9.10 -7.45
C GLU A 97 5.76 -7.86 -8.05
N GLN A 98 6.03 -7.87 -9.36
CA GLN A 98 6.55 -6.71 -10.08
C GLN A 98 5.55 -5.55 -10.12
N VAL A 99 4.25 -5.83 -10.25
CA VAL A 99 3.21 -4.78 -10.12
C VAL A 99 3.26 -4.16 -8.73
N ALA A 100 3.31 -4.98 -7.67
CA ALA A 100 3.36 -4.51 -6.29
C ALA A 100 4.62 -3.68 -6.00
N GLN A 101 5.80 -4.13 -6.46
CA GLN A 101 7.06 -3.39 -6.36
C GLN A 101 6.98 -2.03 -7.06
N ASN A 102 6.46 -2.01 -8.30
CA ASN A 102 6.30 -0.77 -9.07
C ASN A 102 5.27 0.18 -8.45
N CYS A 103 4.19 -0.33 -7.86
CA CYS A 103 3.20 0.50 -7.18
C CYS A 103 3.74 1.06 -5.86
N LEU A 104 4.51 0.27 -5.11
CA LEU A 104 5.04 0.67 -3.81
C LEU A 104 6.08 1.78 -3.94
N LEU A 105 7.09 1.57 -4.78
CA LEU A 105 8.20 2.52 -4.95
C LEU A 105 8.39 2.93 -6.42
N GLY A 106 8.20 2.03 -7.39
CA GLY A 106 8.52 2.34 -8.78
C GLY A 106 9.99 2.70 -8.95
N ASP A 107 10.28 3.68 -9.81
CA ASP A 107 11.62 4.27 -9.98
C ASP A 107 11.84 5.54 -9.13
N GLY A 108 10.87 5.89 -8.28
CA GLY A 108 10.87 7.14 -7.51
C GLY A 108 10.43 8.38 -8.29
N ARG A 109 10.46 8.36 -9.63
CA ARG A 109 10.36 9.56 -10.47
C ARG A 109 8.99 9.74 -11.09
N ASN A 110 8.29 8.66 -11.44
CA ASN A 110 6.94 8.75 -12.04
C ASN A 110 5.82 8.72 -10.98
N ARG A 111 6.02 9.32 -9.81
CA ARG A 111 5.07 9.35 -8.68
C ARG A 111 5.03 10.72 -8.03
N TRP A 112 3.88 11.09 -7.45
CA TRP A 112 3.79 12.23 -6.53
C TRP A 112 3.30 11.73 -5.18
N TYR A 113 4.23 11.36 -4.29
CA TYR A 113 3.92 10.60 -3.07
C TYR A 113 3.11 11.38 -2.02
N ASP A 114 3.06 12.71 -2.15
CA ASP A 114 2.17 13.54 -1.33
C ASP A 114 0.69 13.44 -1.77
N LYS A 115 0.40 12.89 -2.96
CA LYS A 115 -0.98 12.76 -3.44
C LYS A 115 -1.68 11.59 -2.73
N PRO A 116 -2.89 11.80 -2.17
CA PRO A 116 -3.70 10.74 -1.58
C PRO A 116 -3.82 9.46 -2.42
N VAL A 117 -4.01 9.63 -3.74
CA VAL A 117 -4.16 8.54 -4.70
C VAL A 117 -3.36 8.85 -5.97
N VAL A 118 -2.45 7.95 -6.31
CA VAL A 118 -1.77 7.89 -7.61
C VAL A 118 -2.15 6.58 -8.28
N LEU A 119 -2.94 6.66 -9.36
CA LEU A 119 -3.29 5.52 -10.20
C LEU A 119 -2.11 5.22 -11.12
N VAL A 120 -1.55 4.02 -11.02
CA VAL A 120 -0.40 3.56 -11.83
C VAL A 120 -0.92 2.67 -12.94
N VAL A 121 -0.63 3.03 -14.20
CA VAL A 121 -1.02 2.27 -15.40
C VAL A 121 0.23 1.93 -16.20
N HIS A 122 0.49 0.64 -16.36
CA HIS A 122 1.63 0.09 -17.11
C HIS A 122 1.32 -0.06 -18.60
N GLU A 123 2.35 -0.14 -19.46
CA GLU A 123 2.20 -0.34 -20.92
C GLU A 123 1.40 -1.60 -21.28
N ASN A 124 1.53 -2.66 -20.46
CA ASN A 124 0.76 -3.90 -20.63
C ASN A 124 -0.63 -3.86 -19.96
N ALA A 125 -1.15 -2.66 -19.69
CA ALA A 125 -2.44 -2.37 -19.03
C ALA A 125 -2.60 -2.93 -17.61
N ARG A 126 -1.56 -3.55 -17.02
CA ARG A 126 -1.57 -3.84 -15.59
C ARG A 126 -1.66 -2.52 -14.83
N THR A 127 -2.43 -2.52 -13.75
CA THR A 127 -2.78 -1.30 -13.03
C THR A 127 -2.66 -1.55 -11.53
N GLY A 128 -2.28 -0.52 -10.79
CA GLY A 128 -2.30 -0.52 -9.35
C GLY A 128 -2.33 0.90 -8.79
N ILE A 129 -2.15 1.04 -7.48
CA ILE A 129 -2.32 2.31 -6.77
C ILE A 129 -1.14 2.51 -5.84
N ASN A 130 -0.59 3.73 -5.85
CA ASN A 130 0.22 4.25 -4.75
C ASN A 130 -0.64 5.23 -3.95
N GLY A 131 -0.59 5.14 -2.62
CA GLY A 131 -1.45 5.93 -1.75
C GLY A 131 -0.71 6.53 -0.57
N GLN A 132 -1.01 7.78 -0.27
CA GLN A 132 -0.56 8.46 0.94
C GLN A 132 -1.49 8.06 2.09
N HIS A 133 -0.95 7.67 3.26
CA HIS A 133 -1.76 6.99 4.30
C HIS A 133 -2.34 7.93 5.39
N ALA A 134 -2.01 9.22 5.38
CA ALA A 134 -2.45 10.16 6.42
C ALA A 134 -3.93 10.54 6.33
N TRP A 135 -4.55 10.45 5.14
CA TRP A 135 -5.94 10.86 4.93
C TRP A 135 -6.95 9.72 5.15
N ALA A 136 -6.56 8.47 4.88
CA ALA A 136 -7.44 7.32 5.04
C ALA A 136 -6.68 5.99 5.19
N ASP A 137 -7.34 5.04 5.83
CA ASP A 137 -6.89 3.64 5.87
C ASP A 137 -7.20 2.90 4.55
N ALA A 138 -6.43 1.84 4.30
CA ALA A 138 -6.49 1.08 3.05
C ALA A 138 -7.90 0.61 2.64
N LEU A 139 -8.78 0.25 3.58
CA LEU A 139 -10.14 -0.20 3.28
C LEU A 139 -11.01 0.89 2.62
N VAL A 140 -10.74 2.17 2.89
CA VAL A 140 -11.42 3.27 2.19
C VAL A 140 -11.04 3.25 0.71
N VAL A 141 -9.75 3.13 0.41
CA VAL A 141 -9.23 3.03 -0.96
C VAL A 141 -9.77 1.79 -1.66
N VAL A 142 -9.73 0.62 -1.01
CA VAL A 142 -10.28 -0.63 -1.55
C VAL A 142 -11.76 -0.47 -1.94
N ARG A 143 -12.57 0.23 -1.13
CA ARG A 143 -13.98 0.49 -1.43
C ARG A 143 -14.18 1.42 -2.62
N ILE A 144 -13.40 2.50 -2.72
CA ILE A 144 -13.46 3.44 -3.85
C ILE A 144 -13.22 2.68 -5.16
N PHE A 145 -12.16 1.87 -5.22
CA PHE A 145 -11.81 1.17 -6.45
C PHE A 145 -12.69 -0.05 -6.73
N ALA A 146 -13.24 -0.70 -5.70
CA ALA A 146 -14.29 -1.71 -5.88
C ALA A 146 -15.54 -1.08 -6.53
N TYR A 147 -15.93 0.13 -6.12
CA TYR A 147 -17.00 0.88 -6.75
C TYR A 147 -16.67 1.23 -8.21
N CYS A 148 -15.46 1.74 -8.50
CA CYS A 148 -15.03 2.02 -9.88
C CYS A 148 -15.08 0.77 -10.76
N ALA A 149 -14.56 -0.37 -10.29
CA ALA A 149 -14.58 -1.62 -11.03
C ALA A 149 -16.02 -2.09 -11.30
N LYS A 150 -16.90 -2.00 -10.29
CA LYS A 150 -18.33 -2.30 -10.47
C LYS A 150 -18.98 -1.37 -11.49
N TYR A 151 -18.73 -0.07 -11.41
CA TYR A 151 -19.28 0.92 -12.35
C TYR A 151 -18.86 0.61 -13.80
N VAL A 152 -17.58 0.30 -14.03
CA VAL A 152 -17.10 -0.08 -15.37
C VAL A 152 -17.79 -1.33 -15.88
N ASN A 153 -17.93 -2.37 -15.03
CA ASN A 153 -18.61 -3.61 -15.41
C ASN A 153 -20.08 -3.40 -15.74
N ASP A 154 -20.82 -2.68 -14.87
CA ASP A 154 -22.25 -2.44 -15.03
C ASP A 154 -22.54 -1.60 -16.29
N ASN A 155 -21.62 -0.71 -16.69
CA ASN A 155 -21.79 0.18 -17.83
C ASN A 155 -20.91 -0.20 -19.04
N PHE A 156 -20.33 -1.41 -19.05
CA PHE A 156 -19.35 -1.81 -20.06
C PHE A 156 -19.88 -1.67 -21.49
N LYS A 157 -21.09 -2.19 -21.74
CA LYS A 157 -21.73 -2.13 -23.07
C LYS A 157 -21.99 -0.71 -23.55
N GLN A 158 -22.36 0.18 -22.63
CA GLN A 158 -22.76 1.54 -22.95
C GLN A 158 -21.56 2.44 -23.28
N PHE A 159 -20.47 2.33 -22.52
CA PHE A 159 -19.37 3.29 -22.61
C PHE A 159 -18.03 2.69 -23.08
N PHE A 160 -17.83 1.38 -22.97
CA PHE A 160 -16.50 0.75 -23.09
C PHE A 160 -16.42 -0.38 -24.13
N ALA A 161 -17.55 -0.96 -24.57
CA ALA A 161 -17.57 -2.12 -25.47
C ALA A 161 -17.29 -1.78 -26.94
N HIS A 162 -17.47 -0.52 -27.33
CA HIS A 162 -17.26 -0.08 -28.70
C HIS A 162 -15.93 0.64 -28.83
N LYS A 163 -15.27 0.49 -29.99
CA LYS A 163 -14.05 1.24 -30.29
C LYS A 163 -14.37 2.73 -30.21
N THR A 164 -13.67 3.41 -29.33
CA THR A 164 -13.78 4.85 -29.14
C THR A 164 -13.47 5.57 -30.45
N VAL A 165 -14.47 6.25 -31.02
CA VAL A 165 -14.25 7.13 -32.19
C VAL A 165 -13.73 8.46 -31.67
N MET A 166 -12.48 8.74 -31.98
CA MET A 166 -11.79 9.95 -31.52
C MET A 166 -12.27 11.15 -32.35
N GLY A 167 -12.95 12.10 -31.70
CA GLY A 167 -13.21 13.43 -32.27
C GLY A 167 -12.00 14.36 -32.13
N PRO A 168 -12.05 15.60 -32.63
CA PRO A 168 -10.99 16.57 -32.38
C PRO A 168 -10.87 16.84 -30.86
N PRO A 169 -9.64 17.02 -30.33
CA PRO A 169 -9.45 17.31 -28.91
C PRO A 169 -10.08 18.67 -28.58
N LYS A 170 -11.06 18.67 -27.67
CA LYS A 170 -11.68 19.91 -27.17
C LYS A 170 -10.87 20.54 -26.03
N HIS A 171 -10.21 19.71 -25.24
CA HIS A 171 -9.33 20.12 -24.14
C HIS A 171 -7.95 19.54 -24.37
N THR A 172 -6.95 20.40 -24.46
CA THR A 172 -5.55 19.99 -24.62
C THR A 172 -4.89 20.00 -23.25
N PRO A 173 -4.34 18.86 -22.78
CA PRO A 173 -3.62 18.79 -21.53
C PRO A 173 -2.47 19.81 -21.49
N ARG A 174 -2.35 20.55 -20.38
CA ARG A 174 -1.29 21.54 -20.20
C ARG A 174 -0.12 20.93 -19.45
N ARG A 175 1.05 20.84 -20.07
CA ARG A 175 2.28 20.44 -19.36
C ARG A 175 2.65 21.46 -18.30
N LEU A 176 2.89 20.99 -17.07
CA LEU A 176 3.44 21.80 -15.98
C LEU A 176 4.91 22.11 -16.28
N LYS A 177 5.29 23.36 -16.04
CA LYS A 177 6.66 23.85 -16.24
C LYS A 177 7.32 24.09 -14.90
N TRP A 178 8.63 23.91 -14.86
CA TRP A 178 9.42 24.10 -13.66
C TRP A 178 10.62 25.00 -13.96
N LYS A 179 10.82 26.01 -13.11
CA LYS A 179 12.06 26.78 -13.07
C LYS A 179 12.99 26.11 -12.07
N ILE A 180 14.07 25.52 -12.59
CA ILE A 180 15.05 24.77 -11.82
C ILE A 180 16.40 25.46 -11.99
N ASP A 181 17.06 25.76 -10.87
CA ASP A 181 18.45 26.20 -10.81
C ASP A 181 19.35 25.06 -10.31
N ASN A 182 20.65 25.34 -10.15
CA ASN A 182 21.61 24.32 -9.72
C ASN A 182 21.32 23.77 -8.31
N ASN A 183 20.78 24.58 -7.41
CA ASN A 183 20.44 24.14 -6.06
C ASN A 183 19.23 23.19 -6.07
N ALA A 184 18.18 23.54 -6.82
CA ALA A 184 17.01 22.68 -6.99
C ALA A 184 17.39 21.39 -7.73
N LEU A 185 18.26 21.46 -8.73
CA LEU A 185 18.79 20.27 -9.43
C LEU A 185 19.55 19.36 -8.47
N THR A 186 20.44 19.91 -7.64
CA THR A 186 21.19 19.15 -6.62
C THR A 186 20.22 18.43 -5.66
N ALA A 187 19.14 19.10 -5.24
CA ALA A 187 18.12 18.46 -4.39
C ALA A 187 17.40 17.29 -5.11
N ILE A 188 17.11 17.42 -6.40
CA ILE A 188 16.52 16.36 -7.24
C ILE A 188 17.47 15.16 -7.38
N GLU A 189 18.76 15.41 -7.55
CA GLU A 189 19.80 14.37 -7.63
C GLU A 189 19.96 13.63 -6.29
N CYS A 190 20.03 14.37 -5.18
CA CYS A 190 20.06 13.80 -3.83
C CYS A 190 18.83 12.91 -3.59
N ALA A 191 17.63 13.41 -3.89
CA ALA A 191 16.39 12.66 -3.76
C ALA A 191 16.38 11.40 -4.63
N SER A 192 16.85 11.51 -5.88
CA SER A 192 17.00 10.38 -6.79
C SER A 192 17.96 9.31 -6.25
N ALA A 193 19.08 9.71 -5.66
CA ALA A 193 20.02 8.77 -5.04
C ALA A 193 19.42 8.11 -3.79
N ALA A 194 18.73 8.88 -2.94
CA ALA A 194 18.10 8.39 -1.73
C ALA A 194 17.01 7.34 -2.02
N ILE A 195 16.10 7.63 -2.96
CA ILE A 195 15.05 6.67 -3.34
C ILE A 195 15.61 5.45 -4.05
N SER A 196 16.63 5.61 -4.90
CA SER A 196 17.31 4.48 -5.55
C SER A 196 17.91 3.53 -4.52
N LYS A 197 18.52 4.06 -3.45
CA LYS A 197 19.04 3.26 -2.33
C LYS A 197 17.93 2.53 -1.59
N LEU A 198 16.79 3.19 -1.35
CA LEU A 198 15.62 2.56 -0.71
C LEU A 198 15.03 1.44 -1.57
N ILE A 199 14.89 1.67 -2.88
CA ILE A 199 14.41 0.68 -3.86
C ILE A 199 15.33 -0.55 -3.84
N GLN A 200 16.65 -0.35 -3.92
CA GLN A 200 17.63 -1.44 -3.88
C GLN A 200 17.63 -2.20 -2.54
N ALA A 201 17.33 -1.51 -1.44
CA ALA A 201 17.23 -2.12 -0.13
C ALA A 201 15.91 -2.88 0.08
N SER A 202 14.85 -2.54 -0.65
CA SER A 202 13.52 -3.11 -0.44
C SER A 202 13.44 -4.55 -0.95
N ASP A 203 12.96 -5.44 -0.08
CA ASP A 203 12.60 -6.82 -0.43
C ASP A 203 11.08 -6.95 -0.42
N LEU A 204 10.48 -7.51 -1.47
CA LEU A 204 9.05 -7.75 -1.56
C LEU A 204 8.81 -9.11 -2.18
N SER A 205 8.01 -9.94 -1.50
CA SER A 205 7.46 -11.14 -2.09
C SER A 205 5.96 -11.25 -1.96
N THR A 206 5.34 -11.86 -2.97
CA THR A 206 3.89 -12.09 -3.00
C THR A 206 3.57 -13.58 -2.92
N LEU A 207 2.47 -13.91 -2.24
CA LEU A 207 1.97 -15.28 -2.13
C LEU A 207 0.50 -15.31 -2.52
N LEU A 208 0.20 -15.99 -3.62
CA LEU A 208 -1.14 -16.39 -4.01
C LEU A 208 -1.39 -17.80 -3.45
N PHE A 209 -1.96 -17.87 -2.26
CA PHE A 209 -2.24 -19.14 -1.58
C PHE A 209 -3.58 -19.70 -2.04
N GLN A 210 -3.56 -20.77 -2.86
CA GLN A 210 -4.75 -21.33 -3.51
C GLN A 210 -5.23 -22.66 -2.92
N HIS A 211 -4.67 -23.10 -1.80
CA HIS A 211 -5.06 -24.36 -1.15
C HIS A 211 -6.44 -24.25 -0.47
N TYR A 212 -6.75 -23.08 0.10
CA TYR A 212 -8.06 -22.76 0.64
C TYR A 212 -8.22 -21.24 0.80
N GLY A 213 -9.46 -20.79 0.99
CA GLY A 213 -9.78 -19.41 1.35
C GLY A 213 -10.65 -19.32 2.61
N HIS A 214 -11.26 -18.16 2.82
CA HIS A 214 -12.09 -17.92 4.00
C HIS A 214 -13.35 -18.79 4.04
N ALA A 215 -13.83 -19.32 2.91
CA ALA A 215 -15.04 -20.15 2.88
C ALA A 215 -14.79 -21.49 3.59
N PHE A 216 -13.62 -22.10 3.37
CA PHE A 216 -13.17 -23.28 4.08
C PHE A 216 -13.09 -23.01 5.58
N LEU A 217 -12.36 -21.97 6.00
CA LEU A 217 -12.17 -21.67 7.44
C LEU A 217 -13.51 -21.44 8.16
N LYS A 218 -14.43 -20.70 7.53
CA LYS A 218 -15.79 -20.48 8.06
C LYS A 218 -16.59 -21.78 8.20
N ARG A 219 -16.48 -22.72 7.24
CA ARG A 219 -17.14 -24.03 7.31
C ARG A 219 -16.74 -24.83 8.55
N TYR A 220 -15.48 -24.68 8.98
CA TYR A 220 -14.95 -25.31 10.20
C TYR A 220 -15.09 -24.43 11.45
N LYS A 221 -15.90 -23.37 11.40
CA LYS A 221 -16.14 -22.42 12.51
C LYS A 221 -14.86 -21.74 13.01
N LEU A 222 -13.86 -21.61 12.14
CA LEU A 222 -12.62 -20.89 12.40
C LEU A 222 -12.77 -19.45 11.89
N SER A 223 -12.41 -18.48 12.73
CA SER A 223 -12.29 -17.09 12.27
C SER A 223 -11.13 -17.00 11.28
N PRO A 224 -11.36 -16.59 10.02
CA PRO A 224 -10.32 -16.52 9.02
C PRO A 224 -9.16 -15.61 9.44
N ASP A 225 -9.47 -14.42 9.95
CA ASP A 225 -8.48 -13.44 10.38
C ASP A 225 -7.59 -13.98 11.51
N TYR A 226 -8.19 -14.61 12.53
CA TYR A 226 -7.44 -15.14 13.67
C TYR A 226 -6.51 -16.25 13.23
N PHE A 227 -7.00 -17.11 12.33
CA PHE A 227 -6.22 -18.20 11.76
C PHE A 227 -5.00 -17.68 11.00
N ILE A 228 -5.17 -16.66 10.15
CA ILE A 228 -4.04 -16.06 9.42
C ILE A 228 -3.07 -15.36 10.35
N GLN A 229 -3.55 -14.63 11.35
CA GLN A 229 -2.68 -13.98 12.35
C GLN A 229 -1.84 -15.02 13.11
N GLN A 230 -2.43 -16.15 13.51
CA GLN A 230 -1.67 -17.23 14.15
C GLN A 230 -0.70 -17.92 13.18
N ALA A 231 -1.04 -18.05 11.90
CA ALA A 231 -0.10 -18.57 10.89
C ALA A 231 1.11 -17.65 10.70
N ILE A 232 0.90 -16.32 10.71
CA ILE A 232 1.98 -15.32 10.67
C ILE A 232 2.88 -15.45 11.91
N GLN A 233 2.30 -15.58 13.11
CA GLN A 233 3.06 -15.79 14.34
C GLN A 233 3.87 -17.09 14.31
N LEU A 234 3.25 -18.19 13.85
CA LEU A 234 3.92 -19.49 13.73
C LEU A 234 5.05 -19.44 12.71
N ALA A 235 4.85 -18.79 11.56
CA ALA A 235 5.86 -18.61 10.54
C ALA A 235 7.08 -17.85 11.08
N TYR A 236 6.85 -16.71 11.74
CA TYR A 236 7.91 -15.94 12.37
C TYR A 236 8.62 -16.75 13.45
N TYR A 237 7.88 -17.45 14.32
CA TYR A 237 8.47 -18.27 15.36
C TYR A 237 9.36 -19.38 14.80
N LYS A 238 8.91 -20.08 13.75
CA LYS A 238 9.70 -21.12 13.05
C LYS A 238 10.99 -20.60 12.42
N MET A 239 11.04 -19.33 12.04
CA MET A 239 12.26 -18.72 11.48
C MET A 239 13.31 -18.41 12.54
N TYR A 240 12.90 -18.10 13.78
CA TYR A 240 13.78 -17.52 14.79
C TYR A 240 13.91 -18.34 16.08
N LYS A 241 13.12 -19.39 16.26
CA LYS A 241 13.04 -20.22 17.48
C LYS A 241 12.65 -21.68 17.18
N GLU A 242 12.86 -22.56 18.16
CA GLU A 242 12.51 -23.98 18.10
C GLU A 242 11.07 -24.27 18.55
N LEU A 243 10.38 -25.20 17.89
CA LEU A 243 8.97 -25.51 18.12
C LEU A 243 8.69 -26.33 19.39
N PRO A 244 7.53 -26.13 20.04
CA PRO A 244 7.06 -27.01 21.12
C PRO A 244 6.67 -28.40 20.61
N ALA A 245 6.64 -29.38 21.53
CA ALA A 245 6.29 -30.78 21.26
C ALA A 245 4.88 -30.96 20.65
N ALA A 246 4.70 -31.98 19.81
CA ALA A 246 3.50 -32.19 19.00
C ALA A 246 2.20 -32.41 19.80
N SER A 247 2.28 -32.94 21.02
CA SER A 247 1.13 -33.35 21.84
C SER A 247 0.25 -32.19 22.32
N VAL A 248 0.77 -30.96 22.41
CA VAL A 248 0.04 -29.79 22.96
C VAL A 248 -0.36 -28.76 21.89
N LYS A 249 0.00 -28.98 20.62
CA LYS A 249 -0.14 -27.97 19.55
C LYS A 249 -1.58 -27.51 19.34
N TRP A 250 -2.56 -28.41 19.44
CA TRP A 250 -3.98 -28.08 19.23
C TRP A 250 -4.55 -27.17 20.33
N GLU A 251 -4.32 -27.51 21.60
CA GLU A 251 -4.82 -26.74 22.74
C GLU A 251 -4.21 -25.33 22.78
N VAL A 252 -2.91 -25.24 22.49
CA VAL A 252 -2.20 -23.95 22.39
C VAL A 252 -2.72 -23.13 21.21
N LEU A 253 -2.99 -23.75 20.05
CA LEU A 253 -3.58 -23.05 18.91
C LEU A 253 -4.97 -22.49 19.25
N GLN A 254 -5.85 -23.29 19.86
CA GLN A 254 -7.17 -22.83 20.29
C GLN A 254 -7.09 -21.67 21.30
N THR A 255 -6.16 -21.78 22.26
CA THR A 255 -5.90 -20.73 23.25
C THR A 255 -5.43 -19.44 22.59
N ALA A 256 -4.51 -19.54 21.64
CA ALA A 256 -3.99 -18.41 20.90
C ALA A 256 -5.07 -17.73 20.03
N LEU A 257 -5.89 -18.52 19.32
CA LEU A 257 -7.02 -18.02 18.54
C LEU A 257 -8.04 -17.27 19.42
N LYS A 258 -8.39 -17.85 20.58
CA LYS A 258 -9.31 -17.23 21.54
C LYS A 258 -8.74 -15.92 22.10
N ARG A 259 -7.45 -15.91 22.47
CA ARG A 259 -6.77 -14.72 22.98
C ARG A 259 -6.74 -13.61 21.93
N HIS A 260 -6.39 -13.93 20.70
CA HIS A 260 -6.36 -12.96 19.60
C HIS A 260 -7.75 -12.36 19.36
N GLY A 261 -8.81 -13.18 19.36
CA GLY A 261 -10.18 -12.69 19.23
C GLY A 261 -10.60 -11.74 20.34
N GLN A 262 -10.19 -12.00 21.59
CA GLN A 262 -10.46 -11.09 22.70
C GLN A 262 -9.73 -9.76 22.55
N VAL A 263 -8.45 -9.78 22.12
CA VAL A 263 -7.68 -8.55 21.88
C VAL A 263 -8.32 -7.73 20.76
N LEU A 264 -8.71 -8.36 19.64
CA LEU A 264 -9.40 -7.67 18.55
C LEU A 264 -10.71 -7.04 19.03
N LYS A 265 -11.53 -7.79 19.78
CA LYS A 265 -12.80 -7.27 20.33
C LYS A 265 -12.56 -6.05 21.21
N ASN A 266 -11.57 -6.11 22.12
CA ASN A 266 -11.23 -4.98 22.97
C ASN A 266 -10.79 -3.78 22.13
N SER A 267 -9.92 -3.97 21.14
CA SER A 267 -9.46 -2.89 20.26
C SER A 267 -10.61 -2.26 19.48
N LEU A 268 -11.53 -3.06 18.93
CA LEU A 268 -12.72 -2.57 18.20
C LEU A 268 -13.69 -1.79 19.09
N LEU A 269 -13.75 -2.12 20.38
CA LEU A 269 -14.56 -1.41 21.37
C LEU A 269 -13.80 -0.25 22.05
N ALA A 270 -12.66 0.17 21.49
CA ALA A 270 -11.78 1.20 22.05
C ALA A 270 -11.25 0.90 23.47
N GLN A 271 -11.15 -0.37 23.82
CA GLN A 271 -10.59 -0.90 25.07
C GLN A 271 -9.14 -1.43 24.89
N GLY A 272 -8.50 -1.09 23.76
CA GLY A 272 -7.07 -1.33 23.54
C GLY A 272 -6.19 -0.34 24.32
N VAL A 273 -4.90 -0.66 24.48
CA VAL A 273 -3.99 0.13 25.33
C VAL A 273 -3.14 1.13 24.56
N ASP A 274 -2.79 0.84 23.30
CA ASP A 274 -1.77 1.58 22.55
C ASP A 274 -2.10 3.07 22.38
N ARG A 275 -3.31 3.38 21.91
CA ARG A 275 -3.76 4.77 21.73
C ARG A 275 -3.96 5.50 23.04
N HIS A 276 -4.39 4.80 24.09
CA HIS A 276 -4.54 5.37 25.42
C HIS A 276 -3.16 5.75 26.00
N LEU A 277 -2.19 4.83 25.97
CA LEU A 277 -0.81 5.08 26.43
C LEU A 277 -0.13 6.18 25.61
N MET A 278 -0.34 6.21 24.29
CA MET A 278 0.12 7.31 23.43
C MET A 278 -0.48 8.66 23.86
N GLY A 279 -1.78 8.70 24.14
CA GLY A 279 -2.44 9.91 24.63
C GLY A 279 -1.88 10.40 25.97
N LEU A 280 -1.69 9.49 26.92
CA LEU A 280 -1.09 9.82 28.23
C LEU A 280 0.35 10.33 28.08
N GLN A 281 1.13 9.75 27.16
CA GLN A 281 2.48 10.21 26.87
C GLN A 281 2.48 11.64 26.30
N ILE A 282 1.62 11.91 25.30
CA ILE A 282 1.48 13.24 24.70
C ILE A 282 1.06 14.27 25.75
N VAL A 283 0.05 13.96 26.58
CA VAL A 283 -0.40 14.86 27.65
C VAL A 283 0.74 15.14 28.64
N SER A 284 1.48 14.11 29.05
CA SER A 284 2.63 14.29 29.94
C SER A 284 3.69 15.22 29.36
N GLU A 285 3.98 15.11 28.06
CA GLU A 285 4.95 15.94 27.36
C GLU A 285 4.45 17.39 27.22
N MET A 286 3.20 17.57 26.78
CA MET A 286 2.58 18.89 26.61
C MET A 286 2.40 19.65 27.93
N SER A 287 2.15 18.94 29.03
CA SER A 287 2.04 19.53 30.37
C SER A 287 3.39 19.80 31.04
N GLY A 288 4.52 19.46 30.40
CA GLY A 288 5.86 19.70 30.96
C GLY A 288 6.17 18.91 32.24
N ILE A 289 5.53 17.75 32.44
CA ILE A 289 5.72 16.94 33.65
C ILE A 289 7.18 16.49 33.72
N THR A 290 7.87 16.90 34.80
CA THR A 290 9.30 16.63 35.00
C THR A 290 9.54 16.12 36.43
N PRO A 291 10.25 14.98 36.61
CA PRO A 291 10.79 14.12 35.56
C PRO A 291 9.67 13.41 34.78
N ARG A 292 9.97 12.99 33.55
CA ARG A 292 9.05 12.22 32.72
C ARG A 292 8.57 10.97 33.47
N PRO A 293 7.27 10.61 33.43
CA PRO A 293 6.77 9.42 34.11
C PRO A 293 7.58 8.17 33.78
N SER A 294 7.93 7.39 34.79
CA SER A 294 8.87 6.26 34.68
C SER A 294 8.46 5.25 33.59
N LEU A 295 7.16 4.99 33.45
CA LEU A 295 6.61 4.14 32.40
C LEU A 295 7.07 4.56 30.99
N PHE A 296 7.09 5.87 30.68
CA PHE A 296 7.49 6.39 29.37
C PHE A 296 9.00 6.53 29.18
N THR A 297 9.78 6.26 30.23
CA THR A 297 11.24 6.13 30.16
C THR A 297 11.69 4.68 30.23
N ASP A 298 10.77 3.74 30.49
CA ASP A 298 11.07 2.33 30.64
C ASP A 298 11.44 1.71 29.28
N LYS A 299 12.56 0.97 29.26
CA LYS A 299 13.02 0.25 28.08
C LYS A 299 11.99 -0.77 27.58
N ALA A 300 11.22 -1.39 28.48
CA ALA A 300 10.15 -2.30 28.11
C ALA A 300 9.05 -1.59 27.31
N PHE A 301 8.66 -0.37 27.72
CA PHE A 301 7.69 0.44 26.97
C PHE A 301 8.24 0.88 25.61
N GLU A 302 9.53 1.20 25.51
CA GLU A 302 10.17 1.46 24.21
C GLU A 302 10.13 0.24 23.28
N LEU A 303 10.32 -0.96 23.83
CA LEU A 303 10.22 -2.21 23.07
C LEU A 303 8.80 -2.51 22.60
N THR A 304 7.75 -2.15 23.36
CA THR A 304 6.36 -2.41 22.94
C THR A 304 5.95 -1.60 21.70
N LYS A 305 6.62 -0.47 21.44
CA LYS A 305 6.39 0.37 20.25
C LYS A 305 7.09 -0.16 18.99
N ARG A 306 8.01 -1.14 19.12
CA ARG A 306 8.80 -1.67 18.00
C ARG A 306 8.12 -2.87 17.36
N TYR A 307 7.26 -2.60 16.38
CA TYR A 307 6.58 -3.63 15.58
C TYR A 307 7.50 -4.26 14.54
N ARG A 308 8.25 -5.31 14.94
CA ARG A 308 9.04 -6.14 13.99
C ARG A 308 8.19 -6.88 12.97
N ILE A 309 6.93 -7.16 13.29
CA ILE A 309 5.94 -7.63 12.33
C ILE A 309 4.79 -6.64 12.37
N SER A 310 4.60 -5.90 11.29
CA SER A 310 3.43 -5.06 11.10
C SER A 310 2.50 -5.76 10.13
N THR A 311 1.23 -5.91 10.47
CA THR A 311 0.26 -6.65 9.65
C THR A 311 -0.98 -5.83 9.34
N SER A 312 -1.62 -6.11 8.21
CA SER A 312 -2.93 -5.53 7.90
C SER A 312 -3.78 -6.50 7.09
N ASN A 313 -5.05 -6.59 7.47
CA ASN A 313 -6.07 -7.28 6.69
C ASN A 313 -6.84 -6.26 5.86
N ILE A 314 -6.82 -6.43 4.54
CA ILE A 314 -7.50 -5.55 3.58
C ILE A 314 -8.58 -6.29 2.80
N SER A 315 -9.12 -7.37 3.37
CA SER A 315 -10.23 -8.13 2.76
C SER A 315 -11.39 -7.19 2.47
N GLY A 316 -11.76 -7.09 1.19
CA GLY A 316 -12.91 -6.32 0.75
C GLY A 316 -14.23 -6.90 1.28
N THR A 317 -15.34 -6.25 0.93
CA THR A 317 -16.69 -6.79 1.20
C THR A 317 -16.97 -8.02 0.34
N ALA A 318 -18.04 -8.78 0.66
CA ALA A 318 -18.47 -9.89 -0.19
C ALA A 318 -18.72 -9.41 -1.64
N GLY A 319 -18.12 -10.10 -2.62
CA GLY A 319 -18.18 -9.70 -4.03
C GLY A 319 -17.26 -8.53 -4.42
N ALA A 320 -16.41 -8.03 -3.51
CA ALA A 320 -15.45 -6.99 -3.83
C ALA A 320 -14.40 -7.45 -4.83
N SER A 321 -13.94 -6.50 -5.66
CA SER A 321 -12.82 -6.65 -6.59
C SER A 321 -11.60 -7.28 -5.89
N PRO A 322 -10.79 -8.12 -6.55
CA PRO A 322 -9.62 -8.78 -5.95
C PRO A 322 -8.48 -7.81 -5.63
N ILE A 323 -8.76 -6.51 -5.45
CA ILE A 323 -7.81 -5.48 -5.08
C ILE A 323 -7.14 -5.89 -3.78
N TRP A 324 -5.84 -5.91 -3.84
CA TRP A 324 -4.97 -6.20 -2.71
C TRP A 324 -3.70 -5.36 -2.88
N GLY A 325 -2.95 -5.21 -1.81
CA GLY A 325 -1.77 -4.35 -1.78
C GLY A 325 -0.90 -4.69 -0.59
N GLY A 326 0.04 -3.79 -0.30
CA GLY A 326 0.98 -3.95 0.78
C GLY A 326 1.60 -2.64 1.19
N PHE A 327 2.44 -2.71 2.20
CA PHE A 327 3.22 -1.60 2.73
C PHE A 327 4.61 -2.15 3.12
N SER A 328 5.61 -1.28 3.16
CA SER A 328 6.96 -1.65 3.55
C SER A 328 7.06 -2.04 5.02
N ALA A 329 8.07 -2.83 5.38
CA ALA A 329 8.37 -3.09 6.78
C ALA A 329 8.65 -1.77 7.51
N MET A 330 8.24 -1.70 8.78
CA MET A 330 8.43 -0.48 9.61
C MET A 330 9.88 -0.29 10.05
N TYR A 331 10.66 -1.38 10.09
CA TYR A 331 12.05 -1.41 10.51
C TYR A 331 12.86 -2.31 9.57
N ASN A 332 14.16 -2.03 9.45
CA ASN A 332 15.08 -2.83 8.63
C ASN A 332 15.10 -4.31 9.07
N ASP A 333 15.01 -4.57 10.37
CA ASP A 333 14.99 -5.91 10.97
C ASP A 333 13.58 -6.50 11.14
N GLY A 334 12.63 -6.07 10.30
CA GLY A 334 11.22 -6.42 10.42
C GLY A 334 10.54 -6.79 9.10
N TYR A 335 9.24 -7.04 9.21
CA TYR A 335 8.37 -7.43 8.11
C TYR A 335 7.10 -6.58 8.07
N GLY A 336 6.67 -6.23 6.86
CA GLY A 336 5.30 -5.80 6.58
C GLY A 336 4.53 -6.97 5.95
N VAL A 337 3.41 -7.37 6.54
CA VAL A 337 2.59 -8.50 6.04
C VAL A 337 1.15 -8.03 5.85
N CYS A 338 0.79 -7.75 4.60
CA CYS A 338 -0.57 -7.41 4.22
C CYS A 338 -1.25 -8.64 3.61
N TYR A 339 -2.54 -8.84 3.88
CA TYR A 339 -3.29 -9.94 3.30
C TYR A 339 -4.74 -9.62 2.97
N ALA A 340 -5.26 -10.29 1.94
CA ALA A 340 -6.64 -10.19 1.49
C ALA A 340 -7.22 -11.60 1.37
N LEU A 341 -8.32 -11.84 2.09
CA LEU A 341 -9.01 -13.12 2.14
C LEU A 341 -10.09 -13.16 1.05
N GLN A 342 -10.10 -14.23 0.26
CA GLN A 342 -11.15 -14.53 -0.71
C GLN A 342 -11.80 -15.88 -0.39
N PRO A 343 -12.95 -16.23 -0.98
CA PRO A 343 -13.64 -17.49 -0.64
C PRO A 343 -12.77 -18.73 -0.83
N ASP A 344 -11.99 -18.75 -1.91
CA ASP A 344 -11.21 -19.88 -2.44
C ASP A 344 -9.69 -19.73 -2.28
N ARG A 345 -9.21 -18.52 -1.97
CA ARG A 345 -7.77 -18.22 -1.92
C ARG A 345 -7.43 -17.09 -0.93
N ILE A 346 -6.14 -16.90 -0.71
CA ILE A 346 -5.61 -15.82 0.13
C ILE A 346 -4.44 -15.16 -0.61
N ASN A 347 -4.43 -13.83 -0.71
CA ASN A 347 -3.29 -13.09 -1.23
C ASN A 347 -2.49 -12.50 -0.07
N PHE A 348 -1.16 -12.61 -0.12
CA PHE A 348 -0.25 -11.92 0.79
C PHE A 348 0.73 -11.02 0.02
N SER A 349 0.99 -9.85 0.59
CA SER A 349 2.18 -9.03 0.30
C SER A 349 3.08 -9.08 1.51
N ILE A 350 4.32 -9.49 1.33
CA ILE A 350 5.33 -9.58 2.38
C ILE A 350 6.48 -8.66 1.98
N THR A 351 6.84 -7.72 2.85
CA THR A 351 7.98 -6.82 2.65
C THR A 351 9.00 -6.97 3.76
N ALA A 352 10.26 -6.79 3.41
CA ALA A 352 11.42 -6.76 4.31
C ALA A 352 12.48 -5.82 3.72
N TYR A 353 13.69 -5.81 4.27
CA TYR A 353 14.82 -5.08 3.68
C TYR A 353 16.06 -5.96 3.59
N HIS A 354 16.69 -5.98 2.42
CA HIS A 354 17.96 -6.67 2.17
C HIS A 354 19.12 -6.12 3.02
N THR A 355 18.96 -4.93 3.60
CA THR A 355 19.96 -4.32 4.49
C THR A 355 20.11 -5.05 5.82
N ASP A 356 19.13 -5.84 6.24
CA ASP A 356 19.24 -6.73 7.40
C ASP A 356 19.33 -8.19 6.96
N PRO A 357 20.47 -8.87 7.16
CA PRO A 357 20.68 -10.24 6.70
C PRO A 357 19.83 -11.27 7.46
N THR A 358 19.18 -10.88 8.55
CA THR A 358 18.28 -11.75 9.33
C THR A 358 16.84 -11.74 8.79
N THR A 359 16.55 -10.91 7.77
CA THR A 359 15.23 -10.81 7.14
C THR A 359 15.25 -11.24 5.68
N SER A 360 14.17 -11.87 5.24
CA SER A 360 13.97 -12.25 3.83
C SER A 360 12.48 -12.48 3.57
N ALA A 361 11.88 -11.67 2.71
CA ALA A 361 10.46 -11.78 2.36
C ALA A 361 10.16 -13.14 1.71
N ALA A 362 11.06 -13.62 0.84
CA ALA A 362 10.94 -14.94 0.21
C ALA A 362 11.03 -16.11 1.21
N THR A 363 11.88 -15.98 2.24
CA THR A 363 11.98 -17.02 3.30
C THR A 363 10.76 -16.98 4.21
N PHE A 364 10.33 -15.79 4.63
CA PHE A 364 9.10 -15.61 5.40
C PHE A 364 7.88 -16.18 4.65
N LYS A 365 7.78 -15.93 3.34
CA LYS A 365 6.75 -16.51 2.47
C LYS A 365 6.67 -18.03 2.58
N ARG A 366 7.82 -18.73 2.46
CA ARG A 366 7.88 -20.21 2.54
C ARG A 366 7.41 -20.71 3.90
N HIS A 367 7.86 -20.07 4.98
CA HIS A 367 7.43 -20.43 6.34
C HIS A 367 5.96 -20.12 6.60
N LEU A 368 5.42 -19.05 6.01
CA LEU A 368 4.00 -18.71 6.09
C LEU A 368 3.13 -19.72 5.36
N GLU A 369 3.50 -20.09 4.14
CA GLU A 369 2.81 -21.13 3.37
C GLU A 369 2.81 -22.47 4.12
N ALA A 370 3.97 -22.89 4.64
CA ALA A 370 4.06 -24.10 5.45
C ALA A 370 3.24 -24.01 6.75
N ALA A 371 3.25 -22.86 7.45
CA ALA A 371 2.45 -22.66 8.65
C ALA A 371 0.94 -22.77 8.38
N LEU A 372 0.48 -22.21 7.26
CA LEU A 372 -0.92 -22.30 6.83
C LEU A 372 -1.34 -23.75 6.59
N LEU A 373 -0.52 -24.51 5.85
CA LEU A 373 -0.76 -25.93 5.58
C LEU A 373 -0.75 -26.78 6.85
N ASP A 374 0.27 -26.65 7.69
CA ASP A 374 0.40 -27.39 8.96
C ASP A 374 -0.80 -27.13 9.88
N MET A 375 -1.25 -25.88 9.98
CA MET A 375 -2.39 -25.53 10.82
C MET A 375 -3.69 -26.15 10.29
N VAL A 376 -3.87 -26.21 8.96
CA VAL A 376 -5.05 -26.84 8.37
C VAL A 376 -5.01 -28.37 8.55
N GLU A 377 -3.85 -29.00 8.38
CA GLU A 377 -3.67 -30.43 8.62
C GLU A 377 -3.97 -30.79 10.08
N LEU A 378 -3.55 -29.95 11.02
CA LEU A 378 -3.90 -30.11 12.44
C LEU A 378 -5.42 -30.01 12.67
N CYS A 379 -6.12 -29.10 12.00
CA CYS A 379 -7.58 -29.00 12.08
C CYS A 379 -8.29 -30.24 11.51
N LEU A 380 -7.78 -30.78 10.40
CA LEU A 380 -8.37 -31.95 9.73
C LEU A 380 -8.11 -33.25 10.50
N SER A 381 -6.88 -33.46 10.99
CA SER A 381 -6.47 -34.67 11.72
C SER A 381 -7.20 -34.87 13.05
N ARG A 382 -7.69 -33.80 13.66
CA ARG A 382 -8.38 -33.85 14.96
C ARG A 382 -9.89 -34.00 14.86
N ASN A 383 -10.45 -34.24 13.66
CA ASN A 383 -11.90 -34.26 13.44
C ASN A 383 -12.55 -33.10 14.20
N VAL A 384 -12.13 -31.86 13.91
CA VAL A 384 -12.88 -30.66 14.31
C VAL A 384 -14.15 -30.56 13.46
N ILE A 385 -14.86 -31.68 13.38
CA ILE A 385 -16.24 -31.86 13.01
C ILE A 385 -17.02 -31.45 14.26
N TYR A 386 -17.13 -30.13 14.47
CA TYR A 386 -18.25 -29.66 15.27
C TYR A 386 -19.52 -29.95 14.47
N VAL A 387 -20.08 -31.16 14.61
CA VAL A 387 -21.53 -31.39 14.51
C VAL A 387 -22.14 -30.64 15.70
N GLY A 388 -22.09 -29.31 15.64
CA GLY A 388 -22.73 -28.47 16.63
C GLY A 388 -24.21 -28.60 16.39
N GLN A 389 -24.92 -29.18 17.36
CA GLN A 389 -26.36 -29.06 17.49
C GLN A 389 -26.76 -27.61 17.18
N SER A 390 -27.56 -27.47 16.15
CA SER A 390 -28.39 -26.31 15.91
C SER A 390 -29.29 -26.16 17.12
N ASN A 391 -29.10 -25.08 17.87
CA ASN A 391 -30.17 -24.50 18.66
C ASN A 391 -30.40 -23.11 18.06
N LEU A 392 -31.51 -23.04 17.31
CA LEU A 392 -32.36 -21.89 16.98
C LEU A 392 -31.72 -20.49 17.04
#